data_AF-A0A183ERS5-F1
#
_entry.id   AF-A0A183ERS5-F1
#
_cell.length_a   1.000
_cell.length_b   1.000
_cell.length_c   1.000
_cell.angle_alpha   90.00
_cell.angle_beta   90.00
_cell.angle_gamma   90.00
#
_symmetry.space_group_name_H-M   'P 1'
#
loop_
_entity.id
_entity.type
_entity.pdbx_description
1 polymer ?
#
loop_
_entity_poly.entity_id
_entity_poly.type
_entity_poly.pdbx_seq_one_letter_code
_entity_poly.pdbx_strand_id
1 'polypeptide(L)'
;MPAVPAVQFGLVDVRDVALAHIRAMCEPRSDGQRILVTSQPSFWFIDIANVLRHEFSSQAAQVLSRIGKQSNFDNSRVSDVVSLFFPKQH
;
A
#
# COMPACT_ATOMS: atom_id res chain seq x y z
N MET A 1 20.18 1.94 6.05
CA MET A 1 18.73 1.93 6.36
C MET A 1 18.21 0.51 6.23
N PRO A 2 17.34 0.03 7.14
CA PRO A 2 16.70 -1.28 7.00
C PRO A 2 15.91 -1.35 5.70
N ALA A 3 15.86 -2.53 5.08
CA ALA A 3 15.19 -2.71 3.79
C ALA A 3 13.66 -2.50 3.86
N VAL A 4 13.06 -2.86 5.00
CA VAL A 4 11.67 -2.51 5.36
C VAL A 4 11.71 -1.58 6.56
N PRO A 5 11.23 -0.32 6.46
CA PRO A 5 11.11 0.56 7.62
C PRO A 5 10.07 0.05 8.62
N ALA A 6 10.36 0.22 9.92
CA ALA A 6 9.45 -0.11 11.02
C ALA A 6 8.42 1.01 11.21
N VAL A 7 7.44 1.08 10.31
CA VAL A 7 6.36 2.07 10.33
C VAL A 7 5.00 1.39 10.17
N GLN A 8 3.97 1.99 10.79
CA GLN A 8 2.58 1.58 10.64
C GLN A 8 1.81 2.57 9.79
N PHE A 9 0.90 2.05 8.96
CA PHE A 9 -0.01 2.83 8.13
C PHE A 9 -1.46 2.51 8.48
N GLY A 10 -2.26 3.57 8.64
CA GLY A 10 -3.70 3.46 8.54
C GLY A 10 -4.07 3.32 7.06
N LEU A 11 -4.57 2.15 6.67
CA LEU A 11 -5.08 1.90 5.33
C LEU A 11 -6.60 2.03 5.34
N VAL A 12 -7.19 2.34 4.18
CA VAL A 12 -8.64 2.42 4.00
C VAL A 12 -9.00 2.06 2.56
N ASP A 13 -10.09 1.33 2.37
CA ASP A 13 -10.64 1.11 1.03
C ASP A 13 -11.25 2.42 0.52
N VAL A 14 -10.94 2.78 -0.73
CA VAL A 14 -11.45 4.00 -1.37
C VAL A 14 -12.99 4.06 -1.43
N ARG A 15 -13.67 2.90 -1.45
CA ARG A 15 -15.13 2.80 -1.43
C ARG A 15 -15.70 3.21 -0.07
N ASP A 16 -15.02 2.83 1.01
CA ASP A 16 -15.41 3.23 2.36
C ASP A 16 -15.17 4.74 2.57
N VAL A 17 -14.08 5.28 1.99
CA VAL A 17 -13.84 6.73 1.96
C VAL A 17 -14.96 7.46 1.23
N ALA A 18 -15.36 7.00 0.03
CA ALA A 18 -16.44 7.63 -0.72
C ALA A 18 -17.77 7.59 0.04
N LEU A 19 -18.10 6.45 0.66
CA LEU A 19 -19.29 6.32 1.50
C LEU A 19 -19.23 7.26 2.72
N ALA A 20 -18.07 7.37 3.37
CA ALA A 20 -17.88 8.28 4.49
C ALA A 20 -18.07 9.74 4.07
N HIS A 21 -17.60 10.14 2.89
CA HIS A 21 -17.84 11.50 2.35
C HIS A 21 -19.34 11.77 2.13
N ILE A 22 -20.08 10.84 1.53
CA ILE A 22 -21.54 10.99 1.33
C ILE A 22 -22.24 11.13 2.69
N ARG A 23 -21.90 10.28 3.66
CA ARG A 23 -22.47 10.35 5.01
C ARG A 23 -22.16 11.67 5.70
N ALA A 24 -20.93 12.16 5.58
CA ALA A 24 -20.54 13.42 6.18
C ALA A 24 -21.36 14.61 5.65
N MET A 25 -21.75 14.61 4.37
CA MET A 25 -22.61 15.64 3.80
C MET A 25 -24.05 15.60 4.29
N CYS A 26 -24.54 14.43 4.71
CA CYS A 26 -25.94 14.24 5.12
C CYS A 26 -26.13 14.32 6.64
N GLU A 27 -25.05 14.38 7.41
CA GLU A 27 -25.09 14.23 8.84
C GLU A 27 -24.57 15.50 9.54
N PRO A 28 -25.44 16.27 10.22
CA PRO A 28 -25.03 17.50 10.91
C PRO A 28 -23.99 17.25 12.01
N ARG A 29 -23.94 16.05 12.59
CA ARG A 29 -22.96 15.71 13.63
C ARG A 29 -21.50 15.73 13.14
N SER A 30 -21.29 15.68 11.82
CA SER A 30 -19.95 15.76 11.21
C SER A 30 -19.46 17.19 11.04
N ASP A 31 -20.31 18.19 11.19
CA ASP A 31 -19.97 19.59 10.90
C ASP A 31 -18.82 20.07 11.79
N GLY A 32 -17.81 20.66 11.15
CA GLY A 32 -16.59 21.14 11.82
C GLY A 32 -15.65 20.05 12.35
N GLN A 33 -15.98 18.76 12.18
CA GLN A 33 -15.15 17.66 12.67
C GLN A 33 -14.01 17.33 11.70
N ARG A 34 -12.89 16.87 12.26
CA ARG A 34 -11.79 16.25 11.50
C ARG A 34 -11.85 14.75 11.72
N ILE A 35 -12.32 14.02 10.71
CA ILE A 35 -12.60 12.59 10.82
C ILE A 35 -11.52 11.80 10.06
N LEU A 36 -10.82 10.90 10.75
CA LEU A 36 -9.91 9.95 10.14
C LEU A 36 -10.64 8.66 9.82
N VAL A 37 -10.68 8.28 8.55
CA VAL A 37 -11.26 7.00 8.11
C VAL A 37 -10.12 6.03 7.86
N THR A 38 -10.04 4.98 8.66
CA THR A 38 -9.03 3.94 8.52
C THR A 38 -9.56 2.60 9.01
N SER A 39 -9.18 1.53 8.32
CA SER A 39 -9.38 0.16 8.77
C SER A 39 -8.51 -0.10 10.00
N GLN A 40 -9.09 -0.75 11.00
CA GLN A 40 -8.39 -1.18 12.19
C GLN A 40 -8.32 -2.72 12.23
N PRO A 41 -7.18 -3.31 12.63
CA PRO A 41 -5.96 -2.64 13.08
C PRO A 41 -5.17 -1.97 11.93
N SER A 42 -4.29 -1.03 12.27
CA SER A 42 -3.31 -0.46 11.33
C SER A 42 -2.31 -1.52 10.87
N PHE A 43 -1.76 -1.36 9.67
CA PHE A 43 -0.84 -2.33 9.08
C PHE A 43 0.61 -1.91 9.30
N TRP A 44 1.47 -2.85 9.69
CA TRP A 44 2.91 -2.62 9.57
C TRP A 44 3.32 -2.71 8.10
N PHE A 45 4.36 -1.97 7.72
CA PHE A 45 4.86 -2.03 6.35
C PHE A 45 5.31 -3.44 5.92
N ILE A 46 5.76 -4.26 6.87
CA ILE A 46 6.07 -5.68 6.64
C ILE A 46 4.81 -6.53 6.38
N ASP A 47 3.67 -6.20 6.97
CA ASP A 47 2.42 -6.95 6.74
C ASP A 47 1.93 -6.69 5.32
N ILE A 48 2.01 -5.43 4.87
CA ILE A 48 1.69 -5.04 3.48
C ILE A 48 2.57 -5.82 2.49
N ALA A 49 3.87 -5.92 2.79
CA ALA A 49 4.82 -6.70 2.00
C ALA A 49 4.38 -8.15 1.84
N ASN A 50 3.99 -8.78 2.95
CA ASN A 50 3.60 -10.19 2.99
C ASN A 50 2.29 -10.44 2.25
N VAL A 51 1.29 -9.56 2.39
CA VAL A 51 0.03 -9.66 1.64
C VAL A 51 0.30 -9.58 0.14
N LEU A 52 1.09 -8.60 -0.32
CA LEU A 52 1.40 -8.46 -1.75
C LEU A 52 2.13 -9.70 -2.29
N ARG A 53 3.06 -10.25 -1.52
CA ARG A 53 3.76 -11.48 -1.88
C ARG A 53 2.81 -12.67 -2.00
N HIS A 54 1.89 -12.83 -1.06
CA HIS A 54 0.92 -13.93 -1.05
C HIS A 54 0.00 -13.85 -2.27
N GLU A 55 -0.65 -12.71 -2.48
CA GLU A 55 -1.70 -12.54 -3.50
C GLU A 55 -1.15 -12.44 -4.93
N PHE A 56 0.04 -11.88 -5.11
CA PHE A 56 0.58 -11.53 -6.44
C PHE A 56 1.88 -12.25 -6.81
N SER A 57 2.25 -13.30 -6.08
CA SER A 57 3.46 -14.10 -6.35
C SER A 57 3.59 -14.55 -7.81
N SER A 58 2.50 -15.03 -8.43
CA SER A 58 2.47 -15.47 -9.84
C SER A 58 2.62 -14.32 -10.85
N GLN A 59 2.33 -13.09 -10.45
CA GLN A 59 2.37 -11.89 -11.28
C GLN A 59 3.69 -11.11 -11.11
N ALA A 60 4.53 -11.51 -10.16
CA ALA A 60 5.78 -10.83 -9.81
C ALA A 60 6.69 -10.59 -11.02
N ALA A 61 6.86 -11.59 -11.89
CA ALA A 61 7.67 -11.47 -13.11
C ALA A 61 7.12 -10.43 -14.09
N GLN A 62 5.79 -10.33 -14.20
CA GLN A 62 5.13 -9.38 -15.09
C GLN A 62 5.30 -7.94 -14.56
N VAL A 63 5.13 -7.74 -13.25
CA VAL A 63 5.34 -6.45 -12.57
C VAL A 63 6.80 -6.01 -12.73
N LEU A 64 7.76 -6.89 -12.45
CA LEU A 64 9.19 -6.65 -12.63
C LEU A 64 9.55 -6.21 -14.05
N SER A 65 8.97 -6.87 -15.07
CA SER A 65 9.25 -6.54 -16.48
C SER A 65 8.73 -5.16 -16.92
N ARG A 66 7.74 -4.61 -16.20
CA ARG A 66 7.14 -3.29 -16.49
C ARG A 66 7.85 -2.15 -15.78
N ILE A 67 8.34 -2.38 -14.56
CA ILE A 67 9.15 -1.41 -13.81
C ILE A 67 10.37 -0.97 -14.63
N GLY A 68 11.06 -1.92 -15.27
CA GLY A 68 12.22 -1.62 -16.13
C GLY A 68 11.91 -0.79 -17.38
N LYS A 69 10.62 -0.58 -17.72
CA LYS A 69 10.19 0.17 -18.92
C LYS A 69 9.63 1.56 -18.63
N GLN A 70 9.30 1.89 -17.38
CA GLN A 70 8.53 3.10 -17.05
C GLN A 70 9.33 4.27 -16.44
N SER A 71 10.62 4.14 -16.15
CA SER A 71 11.28 5.13 -15.27
C SER A 71 12.19 6.12 -16.00
N ASN A 72 11.72 7.38 -16.09
CA ASN A 72 12.57 8.58 -15.98
C ASN A 72 12.81 8.96 -14.49
N PHE A 73 12.48 8.06 -13.56
CA PHE A 73 12.69 8.19 -12.11
C PHE A 73 13.97 7.42 -11.73
N ASP A 74 14.81 7.95 -10.85
CA ASP A 74 16.02 7.25 -10.36
C ASP A 74 15.61 5.98 -9.60
N ASN A 75 15.62 4.88 -10.33
CA ASN A 75 15.16 3.56 -9.90
C ASN A 75 16.33 2.65 -9.49
N SER A 76 17.50 3.22 -9.15
CA SER A 76 18.70 2.47 -8.76
C SER A 76 18.49 1.46 -7.62
N ARG A 77 17.44 1.63 -6.81
CA ARG A 77 17.10 0.75 -5.68
C ARG A 77 15.83 -0.07 -5.87
N VAL A 78 15.16 0.02 -7.02
CA VAL A 78 13.90 -0.70 -7.21
C VAL A 78 14.12 -2.21 -7.30
N SER A 79 15.26 -2.67 -7.84
CA SER A 79 15.64 -4.08 -7.76
C SER A 79 15.77 -4.57 -6.31
N ASP A 80 16.30 -3.75 -5.41
CA ASP A 80 16.49 -4.10 -4.00
C ASP A 80 15.15 -4.19 -3.28
N VAL A 81 14.26 -3.24 -3.57
CA VAL A 81 12.91 -3.21 -3.00
C VAL A 81 12.08 -4.38 -3.54
N VAL A 82 12.16 -4.70 -4.83
CA VAL A 82 11.36 -5.78 -5.40
C VAL A 82 11.89 -7.16 -5.02
N SER A 83 13.22 -7.33 -4.92
CA SER A 83 13.82 -8.59 -4.41
C SER A 83 13.50 -8.86 -2.94
N LEU A 84 13.22 -7.80 -2.16
CA LEU A 84 12.71 -7.92 -0.80
C LEU A 84 11.29 -8.51 -0.76
N PHE A 85 10.43 -8.11 -1.70
CA PHE A 85 9.06 -8.61 -1.79
C PHE A 85 8.96 -9.97 -2.48
N PHE A 86 9.85 -10.25 -3.45
CA PHE A 86 9.84 -11.46 -4.27
C PHE A 86 11.27 -12.03 -4.41
N PRO A 87 11.79 -12.73 -3.38
CA PRO A 87 13.08 -13.39 -3.50
C PRO A 87 12.99 -14.50 -4.54
N LYS A 88 14.08 -14.69 -5.32
CA LYS A 88 14.16 -15.76 -6.32
C LYS A 88 13.87 -17.09 -5.64
N GLN A 89 12.83 -17.79 -6.08
CA GLN A 89 12.66 -19.20 -5.74
C GLN A 89 13.74 -19.98 -6.47
N HIS A 90 14.48 -20.80 -5.72
CA HIS A 90 15.45 -21.76 -6.25
C HIS A 90 14.75 -22.84 -7.08
#